data_AF-A0A2N3EQM9-F1
#
_entry.id   AF-A0A2N3EQM9-F1
#
_cell.length_a   1.000
_cell.length_b   1.000
_cell.length_c   1.000
_cell.angle_alpha   90.00
_cell.angle_beta   90.00
_cell.angle_gamma   90.00
#
_symmetry.space_group_name_H-M   'P 1'
#
loop_
_entity.id
_entity.type
_entity.pdbx_description
1 polymer ?
#
loop_
_entity_poly.entity_id
_entity_poly.type
_entity_poly.pdbx_seq_one_letter_code
_entity_poly.pdbx_strand_id
1 'polypeptide(L)'
;MTGFNLKDYEDIEGIAIDAFALSRDCVTGLRVDVLPNLPPRERPRVERLLADIEARQIFEQKTTNLLEGVIETISQRILDGTDEVAVFVADECHVDGGAVDSKRLRTDAANDLARALPLLLGLRDSVYAVHDAMHAIHAVDKLRAAHNRSGS
;
A
#
# COMPACT_ATOMS: atom_id res chain seq x y z
N MET A 1 -20.90 -2.57 38.19
CA MET A 1 -19.63 -2.94 37.55
C MET A 1 -19.94 -3.42 36.15
N THR A 2 -19.99 -2.51 35.19
CA THR A 2 -20.12 -2.84 33.77
C THR A 2 -18.76 -3.34 33.31
N GLY A 3 -18.65 -4.65 33.08
CA GLY A 3 -17.46 -5.24 32.51
C GLY A 3 -17.14 -4.53 31.20
N PHE A 4 -15.88 -4.13 31.05
CA PHE A 4 -15.35 -3.66 29.78
C PHE A 4 -15.60 -4.76 28.74
N ASN A 5 -16.56 -4.52 27.85
CA ASN A 5 -16.81 -5.39 26.72
C ASN A 5 -15.70 -5.09 25.70
N LEU A 6 -14.65 -5.92 25.70
CA LEU A 6 -13.52 -5.90 24.76
C LEU A 6 -13.93 -6.19 23.29
N LYS A 7 -15.20 -6.01 22.93
CA LYS A 7 -15.79 -6.43 21.64
C LYS A 7 -15.46 -5.55 20.43
N ASP A 8 -14.81 -4.42 20.64
CA ASP A 8 -14.52 -3.45 19.57
C ASP A 8 -13.02 -3.32 19.26
N TYR A 9 -12.21 -4.30 19.66
CA TYR A 9 -10.92 -4.52 18.99
C TYR A 9 -11.20 -5.39 17.78
N GLU A 10 -10.86 -4.90 16.59
CA GLU A 10 -10.83 -5.71 15.37
C GLU A 10 -10.14 -7.05 15.69
N ASP A 11 -10.90 -8.14 15.55
CA ASP A 11 -10.36 -9.49 15.70
C ASP A 11 -9.21 -9.64 14.71
N ILE A 12 -8.05 -10.13 15.14
CA ILE A 12 -6.86 -10.22 14.28
C ILE A 12 -7.17 -11.04 13.02
N GLU A 13 -8.04 -12.03 13.16
CA GLU A 13 -8.63 -12.82 12.09
C GLU A 13 -9.38 -11.95 11.07
N GLY A 14 -10.15 -10.95 11.54
CA GLY A 14 -10.84 -9.99 10.69
C GLY A 14 -9.86 -9.14 9.87
N ILE A 15 -8.86 -8.55 10.52
CA ILE A 15 -7.83 -7.76 9.85
C ILE A 15 -7.07 -8.61 8.82
N ALA A 16 -6.77 -9.88 9.16
CA ALA A 16 -6.09 -10.80 8.26
C ALA A 16 -6.96 -11.20 7.05
N ILE A 17 -8.26 -11.40 7.25
CA ILE A 17 -9.22 -11.65 6.16
C ILE A 17 -9.24 -10.48 5.19
N ASP A 18 -9.30 -9.25 5.71
CA ASP A 18 -9.31 -8.04 4.89
C ASP A 18 -7.99 -7.86 4.12
N ALA A 19 -6.84 -8.12 4.77
CA ALA A 19 -5.54 -8.11 4.11
C ALA A 19 -5.46 -9.12 2.95
N PHE A 20 -5.98 -10.34 3.14
CA PHE A 20 -6.06 -11.33 2.06
C PHE A 20 -7.02 -10.91 0.94
N ALA A 21 -8.18 -10.34 1.27
CA ALA A 21 -9.11 -9.82 0.28
C ALA A 21 -8.42 -8.76 -0.60
N LEU A 22 -7.78 -7.78 0.03
CA LEU A 22 -7.05 -6.70 -0.63
C LEU A 22 -5.87 -7.21 -1.47
N SER A 23 -5.15 -8.22 -0.99
CA SER A 23 -4.05 -8.84 -1.73
C SER A 23 -4.49 -9.38 -3.09
N ARG A 24 -5.71 -9.92 -3.19
CA ARG A 24 -6.26 -10.42 -4.47
C ARG A 24 -6.57 -9.27 -5.41
N ASP A 25 -7.05 -8.14 -4.89
CA ASP A 25 -7.30 -6.95 -5.70
C ASP A 25 -5.98 -6.38 -6.23
N CYS A 26 -4.91 -6.42 -5.42
CA CYS A 26 -3.57 -6.08 -5.86
C CYS A 26 -3.07 -6.95 -7.01
N VAL A 27 -3.41 -8.24 -7.09
CA VAL A 27 -2.98 -9.11 -8.21
C VAL A 27 -3.42 -8.53 -9.56
N THR A 28 -4.64 -8.01 -9.64
CA THR A 28 -5.15 -7.41 -10.87
C THR A 28 -4.38 -6.14 -11.21
N GLY A 29 -4.19 -5.23 -10.25
CA GLY A 29 -3.41 -4.01 -10.47
C GLY A 29 -1.95 -4.30 -10.86
N LEU A 30 -1.32 -5.28 -10.22
CA LEU A 30 0.05 -5.69 -10.55
C LEU A 30 0.17 -6.24 -11.97
N ARG A 31 -0.82 -7.02 -12.43
CA ARG A 31 -0.80 -7.63 -13.77
C ARG A 31 -1.18 -6.66 -14.89
N VAL A 32 -2.17 -5.80 -14.65
CA VAL A 32 -2.77 -4.95 -15.68
C VAL A 32 -2.09 -3.59 -15.73
N ASP A 33 -1.86 -2.98 -14.57
CA ASP A 33 -1.40 -1.58 -14.50
C ASP A 33 0.12 -1.49 -14.28
N VAL A 34 0.73 -2.46 -13.59
CA VAL A 34 2.16 -2.39 -13.20
C VAL A 34 3.08 -3.11 -14.19
N LEU A 35 2.94 -4.42 -14.36
CA LEU A 35 3.87 -5.22 -15.19
C LEU A 35 4.06 -4.70 -16.62
N PRO A 36 3.01 -4.28 -17.36
CA PRO A 36 3.16 -3.77 -18.72
C PRO A 36 3.94 -2.45 -18.77
N ASN A 37 3.79 -1.62 -17.74
CA ASN A 37 4.32 -0.26 -17.67
C ASN A 37 5.71 -0.18 -17.00
N LEU A 38 6.23 -1.30 -16.48
CA LEU A 38 7.59 -1.37 -15.93
C LEU A 38 8.63 -1.78 -16.98
N PRO A 39 9.87 -1.24 -16.90
CA PRO A 39 10.98 -1.69 -17.72
C PRO A 39 11.38 -3.13 -17.36
N PRO A 40 11.94 -3.91 -18.31
CA PRO A 40 12.26 -5.33 -18.10
C PRO A 40 13.15 -5.63 -16.88
N ARG A 41 14.01 -4.70 -16.46
CA ARG A 41 14.88 -4.86 -15.29
C ARG A 41 14.12 -4.83 -13.95
N GLU A 42 12.95 -4.21 -13.91
CA GLU A 42 12.15 -4.04 -12.67
C GLU A 42 11.05 -5.10 -12.53
N ARG A 43 10.61 -5.70 -13.65
CA ARG A 43 9.56 -6.74 -13.68
C ARG A 43 9.82 -7.94 -12.76
N PRO A 44 11.04 -8.50 -12.65
CA PRO A 44 11.27 -9.68 -11.82
C PRO A 44 10.93 -9.47 -10.33
N ARG A 45 11.02 -8.24 -9.82
CA ARG A 45 10.62 -7.93 -8.44
C ARG A 45 9.11 -8.04 -8.27
N VAL A 46 8.35 -7.51 -9.22
CA VAL A 46 6.88 -7.58 -9.22
C VAL A 46 6.38 -9.00 -9.44
N GLU A 47 7.02 -9.77 -10.33
CA GLU A 47 6.68 -11.18 -10.56
C GLU A 47 6.87 -12.03 -9.29
N ARG A 48 7.92 -11.78 -8.51
CA ARG A 48 8.13 -12.45 -7.21
C ARG A 48 7.06 -12.07 -6.20
N LEU A 49 6.69 -10.79 -6.13
CA LEU A 49 5.62 -10.34 -5.25
C LEU A 49 4.28 -11.00 -5.62
N LEU A 50 3.96 -11.08 -6.92
CA LEU A 50 2.78 -11.80 -7.41
C LEU A 50 2.78 -13.27 -6.98
N ALA A 51 3.91 -13.96 -7.15
CA ALA A 51 4.05 -15.35 -6.72
C ALA A 51 3.86 -15.51 -5.21
N ASP A 52 4.43 -14.62 -4.40
CA ASP A 52 4.29 -14.66 -2.95
C ASP A 52 2.83 -14.36 -2.51
N ILE A 53 2.12 -13.43 -3.17
CA ILE A 53 0.69 -13.16 -2.94
C ILE A 53 -0.17 -14.38 -3.30
N GLU A 54 0.06 -15.00 -4.45
CA GLU A 54 -0.68 -16.19 -4.91
C GLU A 54 -0.45 -17.39 -3.98
N ALA A 55 0.75 -17.50 -3.42
CA ALA A 55 1.11 -18.49 -2.41
C ALA A 55 0.55 -18.17 -1.00
N ARG A 56 -0.19 -17.06 -0.85
CA ARG A 56 -0.74 -16.56 0.43
C ARG A 56 0.33 -16.25 1.47
N GLN A 57 1.50 -15.78 1.03
CA GLN A 57 2.65 -15.48 1.88
C GLN A 57 2.76 -13.99 2.24
N ILE A 58 1.64 -13.26 2.25
CA ILE A 58 1.63 -11.79 2.42
C ILE A 58 2.14 -11.30 3.79
N PHE A 59 2.11 -12.17 4.81
CA PHE A 59 2.64 -11.88 6.16
C PHE A 59 4.08 -12.33 6.35
N GLU A 60 4.72 -12.92 5.33
CA GLU A 60 6.14 -13.26 5.43
C GLU A 60 6.99 -11.99 5.27
N GLN A 61 7.98 -11.80 6.15
CA GLN A 61 8.83 -10.60 6.11
C GLN A 61 9.47 -10.36 4.75
N LYS A 62 9.86 -11.44 4.04
CA LYS A 62 10.37 -11.39 2.67
C LYS A 62 9.36 -10.73 1.72
N THR A 63 8.10 -11.10 1.82
CA THR A 63 7.01 -10.58 0.98
C THR A 63 6.72 -9.13 1.31
N THR A 64 6.70 -8.76 2.60
CA THR A 64 6.54 -7.36 3.04
C THR A 64 7.67 -6.48 2.48
N ASN A 65 8.91 -6.95 2.54
CA ASN A 65 10.05 -6.23 1.97
C ASN A 65 9.95 -6.09 0.43
N LEU A 66 9.45 -7.13 -0.24
CA LEU A 66 9.20 -7.08 -1.69
C LEU A 66 8.10 -6.07 -2.02
N LEU A 67 7.00 -6.04 -1.26
CA LEU A 67 5.91 -5.10 -1.40
C LEU A 67 6.40 -3.66 -1.29
N GLU A 68 7.18 -3.33 -0.25
CA GLU A 68 7.78 -2.00 -0.08
C GLU A 68 8.67 -1.62 -1.26
N GLY A 69 9.54 -2.55 -1.69
CA GLY A 69 10.43 -2.30 -2.82
C GLY A 69 9.68 -2.10 -4.15
N VAL A 70 8.49 -2.70 -4.31
CA VAL A 70 7.61 -2.46 -5.46
C VAL A 70 6.92 -1.10 -5.33
N ILE A 71 6.39 -0.75 -4.15
CA ILE A 71 5.78 0.56 -3.86
C ILE A 71 6.76 1.69 -4.15
N GLU A 72 8.01 1.57 -3.70
CA GLU A 72 9.07 2.55 -3.94
C GLU A 72 9.36 2.71 -5.44
N THR A 73 9.50 1.58 -6.15
CA THR A 73 9.76 1.57 -7.61
C THR A 73 8.62 2.26 -8.37
N ILE A 74 7.37 1.91 -8.06
CA ILE A 74 6.18 2.50 -8.68
C ILE A 74 6.10 3.99 -8.36
N SER A 75 6.33 4.39 -7.11
CA SER A 75 6.28 5.79 -6.69
C SER A 75 7.31 6.63 -7.45
N GLN A 76 8.54 6.13 -7.60
CA GLN A 76 9.57 6.82 -8.36
C GLN A 76 9.21 6.92 -9.84
N ARG A 77 8.67 5.85 -10.44
CA ARG A 77 8.25 5.84 -11.85
C ARG A 77 7.10 6.81 -12.13
N ILE A 78 6.16 6.96 -11.20
CA ILE A 78 5.10 7.96 -11.30
C ILE A 78 5.70 9.37 -11.29
N LEU A 79 6.66 9.64 -10.39
CA LEU A 79 7.34 10.93 -10.33
C LEU A 79 8.12 11.23 -11.60
N ASP A 80 8.92 10.26 -12.08
CA ASP A 80 9.70 10.38 -13.31
C ASP A 80 8.82 10.60 -14.56
N GLY A 81 7.59 10.06 -14.54
CA GLY A 81 6.62 10.21 -15.61
C GLY A 81 5.62 11.36 -15.39
N THR A 82 5.90 12.28 -14.46
CA THR A 82 5.09 13.49 -14.20
C THR A 82 5.91 14.75 -14.52
N ASP A 83 5.46 15.51 -15.52
CA ASP A 83 6.05 16.80 -15.88
C ASP A 83 5.19 17.97 -15.40
N GLU A 84 5.82 19.10 -15.06
CA GLU A 84 5.12 20.36 -14.83
C GLU A 84 5.13 21.18 -16.13
N VAL A 85 3.95 21.37 -16.71
CA VAL A 85 3.77 22.08 -17.97
C VAL A 85 3.06 23.41 -17.69
N ALA A 86 3.72 24.50 -18.06
CA ALA A 86 3.13 25.83 -18.06
C ALA A 86 2.17 25.95 -19.26
N VAL A 87 0.89 26.14 -18.98
CA VAL A 87 -0.14 26.36 -20.01
C VAL A 87 -0.60 27.80 -19.91
N PHE A 88 -0.44 28.53 -21.00
CA PHE A 88 -1.00 29.87 -21.10
C PHE A 88 -2.51 29.76 -21.28
N VAL A 89 -3.26 30.34 -20.35
CA VAL A 89 -4.72 30.42 -20.38
C VAL A 89 -5.10 31.86 -20.66
N ALA A 90 -5.62 32.09 -21.86
CA ALA A 90 -6.33 33.31 -22.22
C ALA A 90 -7.73 32.89 -22.66
N ASP A 91 -8.69 33.00 -21.74
CA ASP A 91 -10.11 32.83 -22.04
C ASP A 91 -10.80 34.20 -22.13
N GLU A 92 -12.07 34.20 -22.53
CA GLU A 92 -12.89 35.40 -22.72
C GLU A 92 -13.04 36.25 -21.44
N CYS A 93 -12.67 35.70 -20.28
CA CYS A 93 -12.75 36.36 -18.97
C CYS A 93 -11.43 37.05 -18.55
N HIS A 94 -10.31 36.81 -19.25
CA HIS A 94 -9.01 37.40 -18.94
C HIS A 94 -8.80 38.74 -19.67
N VAL A 95 -9.36 39.82 -19.11
CA VAL A 95 -9.17 41.21 -19.59
C VAL A 95 -7.78 41.80 -19.28
N ASP A 96 -6.94 41.08 -18.54
CA ASP A 96 -5.59 41.46 -18.09
C ASP A 96 -4.45 40.91 -18.96
N GLY A 97 -4.77 40.17 -20.03
CA GLY A 97 -3.78 39.62 -20.96
C GLY A 97 -3.44 38.14 -20.73
N GLY A 98 -4.22 37.44 -19.90
CA GLY A 98 -4.09 36.00 -19.67
C GLY A 98 -3.14 35.66 -18.52
N ALA A 99 -3.21 34.42 -18.04
CA ALA A 99 -2.35 33.91 -16.97
C ALA A 99 -1.60 32.65 -17.43
N VAL A 100 -0.40 32.45 -16.90
CA VAL A 100 0.31 31.17 -17.03
C VAL A 100 -0.08 30.31 -15.84
N ASP A 101 -0.79 29.21 -16.11
CA ASP A 101 -1.16 28.21 -15.11
C ASP A 101 -0.20 27.02 -15.22
N SER A 102 0.32 26.54 -14.10
CA SER A 102 1.18 25.34 -14.10
C SER A 102 0.35 24.09 -13.83
N LYS A 103 0.39 23.13 -14.76
CA LYS A 103 -0.34 21.87 -14.65
C LYS A 103 0.64 20.71 -14.60
N ARG A 104 0.42 19.79 -13.66
CA ARG A 104 1.15 18.51 -13.63
C ARG A 104 0.49 17.53 -14.59
N LEU A 105 1.22 17.10 -15.60
CA LEU A 105 0.76 16.13 -16.59
C LEU A 105 1.55 14.82 -16.43
N ARG A 106 0.82 13.73 -16.31
CA ARG A 106 1.37 12.37 -16.26
C ARG A 106 1.32 11.72 -17.63
N THR A 107 2.36 10.96 -17.95
CA THR A 107 2.31 9.99 -19.05
C THR A 107 1.25 8.91 -18.77
N ASP A 108 0.76 8.24 -19.82
CA ASP A 108 -0.21 7.15 -19.67
C ASP A 108 0.32 6.03 -18.78
N ALA A 109 1.59 5.65 -18.94
CA ALA A 109 2.26 4.68 -18.09
C ALA A 109 2.29 5.12 -16.61
N ALA A 110 2.56 6.40 -16.34
CA ALA A 110 2.53 6.94 -14.97
C ALA A 110 1.09 7.00 -14.40
N ASN A 111 0.07 7.22 -15.24
CA ASN A 111 -1.33 7.17 -14.81
C ASN A 111 -1.77 5.75 -14.43
N ASP A 112 -1.38 4.74 -15.22
CA ASP A 112 -1.68 3.34 -14.89
C ASP A 112 -0.98 2.92 -13.60
N LEU A 113 0.32 3.23 -13.46
CA LEU A 113 1.06 2.99 -12.23
C LEU A 113 0.42 3.69 -11.01
N ALA A 114 -0.06 4.93 -11.18
CA ALA A 114 -0.75 5.67 -10.13
C ALA A 114 -2.11 5.06 -9.75
N ARG A 115 -2.76 4.32 -10.64
CA ARG A 115 -4.01 3.59 -10.36
C ARG A 115 -3.79 2.41 -9.42
N ALA A 116 -2.66 1.71 -9.56
CA ALA A 116 -2.32 0.55 -8.72
C ALA A 116 -1.74 0.93 -7.34
N LEU A 117 -1.07 2.08 -7.24
CA LEU A 117 -0.35 2.49 -6.03
C LEU A 117 -1.23 2.50 -4.75
N PRO A 118 -2.46 3.05 -4.74
CA PRO A 118 -3.30 3.05 -3.54
C PRO A 118 -3.63 1.65 -3.02
N LEU A 119 -3.84 0.67 -3.91
CA LEU A 119 -4.11 -0.71 -3.51
C LEU A 119 -2.90 -1.33 -2.81
N LEU A 120 -1.69 -1.10 -3.34
CA LEU A 120 -0.46 -1.63 -2.75
C LEU A 120 -0.14 -0.97 -1.39
N LEU A 121 -0.37 0.34 -1.26
CA LEU A 121 -0.26 1.04 0.00
C LEU A 121 -1.25 0.50 1.03
N GLY A 122 -2.51 0.29 0.62
CA GLY A 122 -3.52 -0.32 1.47
C GLY A 122 -3.12 -1.72 1.94
N LEU A 123 -2.60 -2.57 1.03
CA LEU A 123 -2.13 -3.91 1.39
C LEU A 123 -1.01 -3.86 2.42
N ARG A 124 -0.03 -2.98 2.24
CA ARG A 124 1.08 -2.78 3.18
C ARG A 124 0.54 -2.39 4.55
N ASP A 125 -0.36 -1.41 4.60
CA ASP A 125 -0.91 -0.90 5.85
C ASP A 125 -1.72 -1.99 6.57
N SER A 126 -2.49 -2.81 5.84
CA SER A 126 -3.19 -3.97 6.41
C SER A 126 -2.23 -5.06 6.93
N VAL A 127 -1.13 -5.34 6.22
CA VAL A 127 -0.11 -6.30 6.67
C VAL A 127 0.55 -5.80 7.97
N TYR A 128 0.89 -4.51 8.06
CA TYR A 128 1.43 -3.94 9.28
C TYR A 128 0.43 -3.95 10.43
N ALA A 129 -0.85 -3.66 10.18
CA ALA A 129 -1.88 -3.76 11.21
C ALA A 129 -1.96 -5.17 11.82
N VAL A 130 -1.86 -6.23 11.01
CA VAL A 130 -1.81 -7.62 11.51
C VAL A 130 -0.56 -7.87 12.34
N HIS A 131 0.62 -7.45 11.86
CA HIS A 131 1.87 -7.62 12.61
C HIS A 131 1.85 -6.88 13.96
N ASP A 132 1.35 -5.65 13.97
CA ASP A 132 1.24 -4.83 15.18
C ASP A 132 0.25 -5.46 16.17
N ALA A 133 -0.90 -5.96 15.70
CA ALA A 133 -1.85 -6.70 16.51
C ALA A 133 -1.22 -7.96 17.13
N MET A 134 -0.48 -8.75 16.35
CA MET A 134 0.26 -9.91 16.86
C MET A 134 1.26 -9.50 17.93
N HIS A 135 2.04 -8.45 17.70
CA HIS A 135 3.03 -7.98 18.66
C HIS A 135 2.39 -7.51 19.97
N ALA A 136 1.26 -6.81 19.89
CA ALA A 136 0.50 -6.37 21.05
C ALA A 136 -0.01 -7.56 21.88
N ILE A 137 -0.60 -8.57 21.23
CA ILE A 137 -1.08 -9.80 21.89
C ILE A 137 0.07 -10.49 22.64
N HIS A 138 1.21 -10.69 21.98
CA HIS A 138 2.38 -11.33 22.60
C HIS A 138 2.93 -10.53 23.79
N ALA A 139 2.91 -9.20 23.73
CA ALA A 139 3.36 -8.35 24.83
C ALA A 139 2.44 -8.48 26.05
N VAL A 140 1.13 -8.49 25.83
CA VAL A 140 0.13 -8.67 26.90
C VAL A 140 0.27 -10.05 27.55
N ASP A 141 0.48 -11.10 26.78
CA ASP A 141 0.65 -12.46 27.33
C ASP A 141 1.92 -12.60 28.16
N LYS A 142 3.01 -11.92 27.78
CA LYS A 142 4.22 -11.84 28.60
C LYS A 142 3.96 -11.15 29.94
N LEU A 143 3.20 -10.06 29.96
CA LEU A 143 2.83 -9.36 31.19
C LEU A 143 1.99 -10.23 32.12
N ARG A 144 1.00 -10.93 31.57
CA ARG A 144 0.16 -11.89 32.32
C ARG A 144 1.00 -13.00 32.94
N ALA A 145 1.92 -13.59 32.17
CA ALA A 145 2.82 -14.64 32.67
C ALA A 145 3.78 -14.13 33.75
N ALA A 146 4.26 -12.89 33.66
CA ALA A 146 5.08 -12.27 34.69
C ALA A 146 4.28 -12.05 35.99
N HIS A 147 3.08 -11.48 35.88
CA HIS A 147 2.21 -11.24 37.04
C HIS A 147 1.87 -12.54 37.79
N ASN A 148 1.52 -13.60 37.06
CA ASN A 148 1.20 -14.90 37.66
C ASN A 148 2.40 -15.58 38.34
N ARG A 149 3.64 -15.24 37.95
CA ARG A 149 4.87 -15.74 38.59
C ARG A 149 5.29 -14.93 39.82
N SER A 150 4.86 -13.67 39.94
CA SER A 150 5.16 -12.81 41.10
C SER A 150 4.19 -12.99 42.27
N GLY A 151 3.06 -13.67 42.04
CA GLY A 151 2.05 -14.01 43.06
C GLY A 151 2.15 -15.43 43.63
N SER A 152 3.17 -16.20 43.23
CA SER A 152 3.50 -17.55 43.72
C SER A 152 4.80 -17.54 44.51
#